data_AF-C5YN31-F1
#
_entry.id   AF-C5YN31-F1
#
_cell.length_a   1.000
_cell.length_b   1.000
_cell.length_c   1.000
_cell.angle_alpha   90.00
_cell.angle_beta   90.00
_cell.angle_gamma   90.00
#
_symmetry.space_group_name_H-M   'P 1'
#
loop_
_entity.id
_entity.type
_entity.pdbx_description
1 polymer ?
#
loop_
_entity_poly.entity_id
_entity_poly.type
_entity_poly.pdbx_seq_one_letter_code
_entity_poly.pdbx_strand_id
1 'polypeptide(L)'
;MKTTATILVLTVTAFLFVAGDACGNVPQMRWTDACVKTGETAELYHVCQETLQHGPDAAELTAYVILAARLAKGSYDDTVGRAAQLIADGSLPGEQRASYQQCIDSYATARVQMVRVMGELTQCDFTHAGQELQAAVAAMAACGKGLAAGTPLEALNAADKDRTTVVYDLGTLIFGRAPGSMNP
;
A
#
# COMPACT_ATOMS: atom_id res chain seq x y z
N MET A 1 -59.69 -2.85 -0.29
CA MET A 1 -58.31 -2.65 -0.77
C MET A 1 -57.48 -2.13 0.39
N LYS A 2 -56.50 -2.91 0.88
CA LYS A 2 -55.56 -2.47 1.94
C LYS A 2 -54.21 -2.25 1.27
N THR A 3 -53.78 -1.00 1.22
CA THR A 3 -52.49 -0.59 0.66
C THR A 3 -51.43 -0.80 1.75
N THR A 4 -50.59 -1.82 1.58
CA THR A 4 -49.45 -2.07 2.47
C THR A 4 -48.30 -1.17 2.04
N ALA A 5 -47.91 -0.22 2.88
CA ALA A 5 -46.73 0.61 2.67
C ALA A 5 -45.49 -0.16 3.16
N THR A 6 -44.62 -0.54 2.23
CA THR A 6 -43.35 -1.20 2.53
C THR A 6 -42.30 -0.15 2.87
N ILE A 7 -41.87 -0.09 4.13
CA ILE A 7 -40.78 0.79 4.58
C ILE A 7 -39.45 0.13 4.22
N LEU A 8 -38.69 0.75 3.32
CA LEU A 8 -37.34 0.33 2.95
C LEU A 8 -36.35 0.87 4.00
N VAL A 9 -35.81 0.00 4.86
CA VAL A 9 -34.82 0.38 5.87
C VAL A 9 -33.43 0.39 5.22
N LEU A 10 -32.90 1.59 4.96
CA LEU A 10 -31.50 1.80 4.55
C LEU A 10 -30.59 1.63 5.76
N THR A 11 -29.89 0.50 5.85
CA THR A 11 -28.84 0.28 6.85
C THR A 11 -27.56 0.99 6.40
N VAL A 12 -27.24 2.13 7.02
CA VAL A 12 -25.94 2.79 6.87
C VAL A 12 -24.96 2.08 7.79
N THR A 13 -24.07 1.26 7.24
CA THR A 13 -22.96 0.64 7.98
C THR A 13 -21.93 1.72 8.27
N ALA A 14 -21.94 2.27 9.49
CA ALA A 14 -20.90 3.18 9.94
C ALA A 14 -19.60 2.39 10.14
N PHE A 15 -18.58 2.67 9.32
CA PHE A 15 -17.22 2.22 9.58
C PHE A 15 -16.71 2.97 10.81
N LEU A 16 -16.68 2.28 11.96
CA LEU A 16 -16.06 2.79 13.17
C LEU A 16 -14.54 2.84 12.95
N PHE A 17 -14.03 3.99 12.53
CA PHE A 17 -12.61 4.28 12.65
C PHE A 17 -12.31 4.37 14.15
N VAL A 18 -11.50 3.44 14.66
CA VAL A 18 -10.90 3.56 15.99
C VAL A 18 -10.07 4.85 15.94
N ALA A 19 -10.58 5.90 16.58
CA ALA A 19 -9.82 7.12 16.80
C ALA A 19 -8.71 6.77 17.79
N GLY A 20 -7.53 6.41 17.26
CA GLY A 20 -6.30 6.64 18.00
C GLY A 20 -6.19 8.16 18.23
N ASP A 21 -5.68 8.57 19.38
CA ASP A 21 -5.42 9.99 19.63
C ASP A 21 -4.59 10.54 18.47
N ALA A 22 -5.10 11.61 17.86
CA ALA A 22 -4.43 12.38 16.83
C ALA A 22 -2.96 12.59 17.23
N CYS A 23 -2.01 12.18 16.38
CA CYS A 23 -0.61 12.37 16.68
C CYS A 23 -0.34 13.88 16.62
N GLY A 24 -0.37 14.57 17.77
CA GLY A 24 -0.59 16.02 17.87
C GLY A 24 0.37 16.96 17.12
N ASN A 25 1.37 16.42 16.41
CA ASN A 25 2.32 17.14 15.56
C ASN A 25 2.24 16.74 14.07
N VAL A 26 1.28 15.91 13.66
CA VAL A 26 1.11 15.46 12.27
C VAL A 26 0.16 16.38 11.53
N PRO A 27 0.52 16.85 10.32
CA PRO A 27 -0.36 17.68 9.51
C PRO A 27 -1.70 16.99 9.17
N GLN A 28 -2.78 17.76 9.27
CA GLN A 28 -4.06 17.43 8.65
C GLN A 28 -4.16 18.12 7.29
N MET A 29 -4.61 17.39 6.28
CA MET A 29 -4.83 17.95 4.94
C MET A 29 -5.87 17.14 4.18
N ARG A 30 -6.33 17.68 3.05
CA ARG A 30 -7.17 16.93 2.12
C ARG A 30 -6.35 15.85 1.42
N TRP A 31 -7.00 14.75 1.07
CA TRP A 31 -6.32 13.67 0.34
C TRP A 31 -5.81 14.15 -1.04
N THR A 32 -6.51 15.11 -1.67
CA THR A 32 -6.05 15.72 -2.92
C THR A 32 -4.73 16.46 -2.75
N ASP A 33 -4.58 17.20 -1.66
CA ASP A 33 -3.36 17.96 -1.36
C ASP A 33 -2.20 17.03 -1.01
N ALA A 34 -2.50 15.93 -0.31
CA ALA A 34 -1.53 14.86 -0.05
C ALA A 34 -1.03 14.25 -1.37
N CYS A 35 -1.93 13.87 -2.28
CA CYS A 35 -1.54 13.28 -3.57
C CYS A 35 -0.76 14.24 -4.47
N VAL A 36 -1.07 15.54 -4.47
CA VAL A 36 -0.25 16.55 -5.17
C VAL A 36 1.18 16.61 -4.63
N LYS A 37 1.37 16.40 -3.32
CA LYS A 37 2.69 16.43 -2.67
C LYS A 37 3.48 15.13 -2.84
N THR A 38 2.84 14.00 -3.10
CA THR A 38 3.49 12.69 -3.25
C THR A 38 3.70 12.27 -4.70
N GLY A 39 2.84 12.70 -5.62
CA GLY A 39 2.89 12.29 -7.02
C GLY A 39 4.04 12.95 -7.79
N GLU A 40 5.26 12.40 -7.70
CA GLU A 40 6.38 12.84 -8.55
C GLU A 40 6.10 12.61 -10.04
N THR A 41 5.28 11.59 -10.36
CA THR A 41 4.83 11.26 -11.71
C THR A 41 3.30 11.23 -11.80
N ALA A 42 2.77 11.29 -13.03
CA ALA A 42 1.34 11.20 -13.26
C ALA A 42 0.76 9.84 -12.81
N GLU A 43 1.53 8.77 -12.94
CA GLU A 43 1.17 7.42 -12.52
C GLU A 43 1.05 7.34 -10.99
N LEU A 44 2.05 7.82 -10.25
CA LEU A 44 2.02 7.82 -8.78
C LEU A 44 0.93 8.74 -8.23
N TYR A 45 0.66 9.86 -8.90
CA TYR A 45 -0.48 10.71 -8.58
C TYR A 45 -1.80 9.93 -8.71
N HIS A 46 -2.03 9.25 -9.84
CA HIS A 46 -3.23 8.46 -10.07
C HIS A 46 -3.40 7.34 -9.03
N VAL A 47 -2.33 6.58 -8.74
CA VAL A 47 -2.35 5.53 -7.72
C VAL A 47 -2.70 6.10 -6.34
N CYS A 48 -2.17 7.28 -6.00
CA CYS A 48 -2.54 7.96 -4.76
C CYS A 48 -4.03 8.31 -4.72
N GLN A 49 -4.58 8.84 -5.82
CA GLN A 49 -6.00 9.19 -5.89
C GLN A 49 -6.87 7.93 -5.70
N GLU A 50 -6.60 6.86 -6.45
CA GLU A 50 -7.34 5.60 -6.33
C GLU A 50 -7.31 5.05 -4.89
N THR A 51 -6.17 5.22 -4.21
CA THR A 51 -5.96 4.76 -2.85
C THR A 51 -6.76 5.56 -1.82
N LEU A 52 -6.84 6.89 -1.97
CA LEU A 52 -7.38 7.78 -0.93
C LEU A 52 -8.79 8.31 -1.22
N GLN A 53 -9.27 8.29 -2.47
CA GLN A 53 -10.55 8.91 -2.87
C GLN A 53 -11.80 8.34 -2.17
N HIS A 54 -11.71 7.12 -1.63
CA HIS A 54 -12.80 6.47 -0.88
C HIS A 54 -12.67 6.63 0.64
N GLY A 55 -11.62 7.32 1.10
CA GLY A 55 -11.40 7.67 2.50
C GLY A 55 -12.04 9.01 2.89
N PRO A 56 -11.71 9.53 4.09
CA PRO A 56 -12.15 10.86 4.52
C PRO A 56 -11.61 11.98 3.62
N ASP A 57 -12.43 13.00 3.37
CA ASP A 57 -12.05 14.17 2.56
C ASP A 57 -10.79 14.87 3.11
N ALA A 58 -10.67 14.95 4.44
CA ALA A 58 -9.49 15.41 5.16
C ALA A 58 -9.19 14.50 6.35
N ALA A 59 -7.90 14.23 6.59
CA ALA A 59 -7.43 13.44 7.72
C ALA A 59 -5.97 13.82 8.06
N GLU A 60 -5.46 13.27 9.18
CA GLU A 60 -4.03 13.27 9.46
C GLU A 60 -3.28 12.41 8.44
N LEU A 61 -2.07 12.83 8.07
CA LEU A 61 -1.22 12.05 7.16
C LEU A 61 -0.97 10.62 7.65
N THR A 62 -0.88 10.38 8.96
CA THR A 62 -0.77 9.03 9.55
C THR A 62 -1.92 8.12 9.12
N ALA A 63 -3.15 8.64 9.11
CA ALA A 63 -4.33 7.90 8.68
C ALA A 63 -4.26 7.54 7.19
N TYR A 64 -3.76 8.45 6.33
CA TYR A 64 -3.54 8.17 4.91
C TYR A 64 -2.45 7.12 4.68
N VAL A 65 -1.32 7.20 5.40
CA VAL A 65 -0.26 6.18 5.31
C VAL A 65 -0.77 4.82 5.76
N ILE A 66 -1.50 4.73 6.87
CA ILE A 66 -2.07 3.47 7.37
C ILE A 66 -3.08 2.89 6.36
N LEU A 67 -3.96 3.72 5.79
CA LEU A 67 -4.92 3.28 4.77
C LEU A 67 -4.18 2.74 3.54
N ALA A 68 -3.22 3.49 3.01
CA ALA A 68 -2.44 3.10 1.84
C ALA A 68 -1.65 1.81 2.10
N ALA A 69 -0.98 1.70 3.26
CA ALA A 69 -0.25 0.49 3.66
C ALA A 69 -1.17 -0.74 3.76
N ARG A 70 -2.37 -0.58 4.30
CA ARG A 70 -3.36 -1.66 4.39
C ARG A 70 -3.81 -2.15 3.01
N LEU A 71 -4.07 -1.22 2.10
CA LEU A 71 -4.46 -1.51 0.72
C LEU A 71 -3.32 -2.16 -0.09
N ALA A 72 -2.10 -1.61 0.00
CA ALA A 72 -0.91 -2.19 -0.61
C ALA A 72 -0.70 -3.63 -0.13
N LYS A 73 -0.77 -3.87 1.19
CA LYS A 73 -0.68 -5.21 1.78
C LYS A 73 -1.77 -6.16 1.28
N GLY A 74 -3.00 -5.67 1.04
CA GLY A 74 -4.06 -6.48 0.44
C GLY A 74 -3.68 -6.93 -0.98
N SER A 75 -3.18 -6.00 -1.79
CA SER A 75 -2.70 -6.29 -3.15
C SER A 75 -1.52 -7.26 -3.16
N TYR A 76 -0.59 -7.15 -2.19
CA TYR A 76 0.49 -8.12 -2.02
C TYR A 76 -0.04 -9.54 -1.79
N ASP A 77 -1.03 -9.69 -0.91
CA ASP A 77 -1.63 -10.98 -0.58
C ASP A 77 -2.28 -11.60 -1.86
N ASP A 78 -2.95 -10.77 -2.68
CA ASP A 78 -3.53 -11.18 -3.97
C ASP A 78 -2.46 -11.61 -5.00
N THR A 79 -1.39 -10.81 -5.15
CA THR A 79 -0.29 -11.11 -6.09
C THR A 79 0.45 -12.37 -5.68
N VAL A 80 0.73 -12.56 -4.38
CA VAL A 80 1.33 -13.81 -3.86
C VAL A 80 0.42 -15.00 -4.13
N GLY A 81 -0.89 -14.86 -3.93
CA GLY A 81 -1.87 -15.89 -4.26
C GLY A 81 -1.80 -16.28 -5.74
N ARG A 82 -1.70 -15.29 -6.64
CA ARG A 82 -1.56 -15.54 -8.08
C ARG A 82 -0.23 -16.20 -8.44
N ALA A 83 0.87 -15.77 -7.83
CA ALA A 83 2.19 -16.38 -8.04
C ALA A 83 2.20 -17.84 -7.60
N ALA A 84 1.66 -18.14 -6.42
CA ALA A 84 1.57 -19.50 -5.88
C ALA A 84 0.73 -20.42 -6.77
N GLN A 85 -0.39 -19.94 -7.33
CA GLN A 85 -1.18 -20.69 -8.30
C GLN A 85 -0.38 -21.02 -9.56
N LEU A 86 0.31 -20.04 -10.15
CA LEU A 86 1.11 -20.26 -11.35
C LEU A 86 2.26 -21.28 -11.12
N ILE A 87 2.86 -21.27 -9.93
CA ILE A 87 3.84 -22.28 -9.53
C ILE A 87 3.19 -23.67 -9.45
N ALA A 88 2.04 -23.77 -8.78
CA ALA A 88 1.33 -25.03 -8.53
C ALA A 88 0.78 -25.66 -9.83
N ASP A 89 0.36 -24.85 -10.79
CA ASP A 89 -0.12 -25.29 -12.11
C ASP A 89 0.99 -25.97 -12.94
N GLY A 90 2.26 -25.86 -12.53
CA GLY A 90 3.39 -26.53 -13.18
C GLY A 90 3.78 -25.95 -14.55
N SER A 91 3.08 -24.90 -15.01
CA SER A 91 3.25 -24.27 -16.32
C SER A 91 4.52 -23.42 -16.46
N LEU A 92 5.21 -23.14 -15.34
CA LEU A 92 6.42 -22.32 -15.32
C LEU A 92 7.70 -23.17 -15.57
N PRO A 93 8.60 -22.72 -16.47
CA PRO A 93 9.98 -23.22 -16.55
C PRO A 93 10.71 -23.14 -15.20
N GLY A 94 11.75 -23.95 -15.01
CA GLY A 94 12.50 -24.04 -13.74
C GLY A 94 13.03 -22.70 -13.21
N GLU A 95 13.72 -21.94 -14.06
CA GLU A 95 14.25 -20.62 -13.69
C GLU A 95 13.14 -19.62 -13.35
N GLN A 96 12.05 -19.62 -14.14
CA GLN A 96 10.90 -18.76 -13.87
C GLN A 96 10.19 -19.12 -12.56
N ARG A 97 10.08 -20.41 -12.23
CA ARG A 97 9.56 -20.87 -10.94
C ARG A 97 10.40 -20.36 -9.78
N ALA A 98 11.73 -20.42 -9.90
CA ALA A 98 12.64 -19.92 -8.87
C ALA A 98 12.52 -18.41 -8.67
N SER A 99 12.44 -17.63 -9.76
CA SER A 99 12.18 -16.19 -9.71
C SER A 99 10.85 -15.85 -9.03
N TYR A 100 9.81 -16.63 -9.30
CA TYR A 100 8.50 -16.43 -8.66
C TYR A 100 8.57 -16.72 -7.16
N GLN A 101 9.27 -17.77 -6.75
CA GLN A 101 9.46 -18.08 -5.33
C GLN A 101 10.25 -16.98 -4.60
N GLN A 102 11.33 -16.49 -5.21
CA GLN A 102 12.10 -15.37 -4.66
C GLN A 102 11.27 -14.08 -4.58
N CYS A 103 10.38 -13.86 -5.56
CA CYS A 103 9.46 -12.74 -5.51
C CYS A 103 8.47 -12.88 -4.34
N ILE A 104 7.92 -14.07 -4.08
CA ILE A 104 7.06 -14.34 -2.92
C ILE A 104 7.78 -13.99 -1.60
N ASP A 105 9.06 -14.33 -1.47
CA ASP A 105 9.86 -13.99 -0.27
C ASP A 105 10.08 -12.47 -0.13
N SER A 106 10.24 -11.78 -1.25
CA SER A 106 10.32 -10.31 -1.30
C SER A 106 9.00 -9.66 -0.89
N TYR A 107 7.87 -10.20 -1.34
CA TYR A 107 6.54 -9.79 -0.90
C TYR A 107 6.32 -10.03 0.59
N ALA A 108 6.76 -11.18 1.12
CA ALA A 108 6.70 -11.45 2.56
C ALA A 108 7.49 -10.41 3.36
N THR A 109 8.66 -10.01 2.87
CA THR A 109 9.47 -8.94 3.47
C THR A 109 8.72 -7.60 3.47
N ALA A 110 8.24 -7.14 2.31
CA ALA A 110 7.51 -5.88 2.21
C ALA A 110 6.24 -5.87 3.08
N ARG A 111 5.53 -6.99 3.13
CA ARG A 111 4.34 -7.18 3.96
C ARG A 111 4.65 -7.00 5.44
N VAL A 112 5.74 -7.59 5.93
CA VAL A 112 6.18 -7.43 7.33
C VAL A 112 6.47 -5.96 7.62
N GLN A 113 7.17 -5.26 6.73
CA GLN A 113 7.47 -3.83 6.91
C GLN A 113 6.19 -2.99 6.95
N MET A 114 5.22 -3.22 6.05
CA MET A 114 3.94 -2.50 6.08
C MET A 114 3.18 -2.72 7.39
N VAL A 115 3.21 -3.94 7.94
CA VAL A 115 2.57 -4.24 9.24
C VAL A 115 3.23 -3.49 10.38
N ARG A 116 4.56 -3.40 10.38
CA ARG A 116 5.30 -2.67 11.42
C ARG A 116 5.01 -1.17 11.34
N VAL A 117 5.10 -0.56 10.16
CA VAL A 117 4.75 0.85 9.92
C VAL A 117 3.34 1.16 10.42
N MET A 118 2.35 0.33 10.09
CA MET A 118 0.99 0.54 10.59
C MET A 118 0.91 0.48 12.13
N GLY A 119 1.65 -0.43 12.76
CA GLY A 119 1.73 -0.55 14.21
C GLY A 119 2.38 0.66 14.87
N GLU A 120 3.52 1.10 14.34
CA GLU A 120 4.26 2.28 14.81
C GLU A 120 3.42 3.55 14.70
N LEU A 121 2.83 3.81 13.53
CA LEU A 121 2.01 5.00 13.31
C LEU A 121 0.73 5.02 14.17
N THR A 122 0.17 3.85 14.49
CA THR A 122 -0.98 3.76 15.43
C THR A 122 -0.58 4.15 16.86
N GLN A 123 0.70 4.01 17.22
CA GLN A 123 1.26 4.42 18.51
C GLN A 123 1.93 5.80 18.45
N CYS A 124 1.80 6.53 17.33
CA CYS A 124 2.54 7.77 17.06
C CYS A 124 4.06 7.63 17.20
N ASP A 125 4.60 6.43 16.95
CA ASP A 125 6.02 6.19 16.82
C ASP A 125 6.43 6.36 15.35
N PHE A 126 7.44 7.20 15.12
CA PHE A 126 7.97 7.48 13.79
C PHE A 126 9.44 7.06 13.65
N THR A 127 9.98 6.39 14.67
CA THR A 127 11.43 6.15 14.80
C THR A 127 11.97 5.30 13.65
N HIS A 128 11.23 4.28 13.22
CA HIS A 128 11.67 3.36 12.16
C HIS A 128 10.80 3.39 10.91
N ALA A 129 9.59 3.96 10.95
CA ALA A 129 8.65 3.99 9.84
C ALA A 129 9.26 4.34 8.48
N GLY A 130 10.16 5.34 8.41
CA GLY A 130 10.85 5.69 7.18
C GLY A 130 11.80 4.62 6.65
N GLN A 131 12.54 3.94 7.53
CA GLN A 131 13.44 2.84 7.17
C GLN A 131 12.64 1.60 6.74
N GLU A 132 11.53 1.32 7.41
CA GLU A 132 10.66 0.19 7.08
C GLU A 132 9.99 0.38 5.72
N LEU A 133 9.49 1.58 5.43
CA LEU A 133 8.93 1.89 4.11
C LEU A 133 9.99 1.83 3.00
N GLN A 134 11.21 2.30 3.26
CA GLN A 134 12.32 2.16 2.31
C GLN A 134 12.66 0.68 2.06
N ALA A 135 12.69 -0.15 3.11
CA ALA A 135 12.91 -1.58 2.98
C ALA A 135 11.79 -2.28 2.20
N ALA A 136 10.53 -1.85 2.35
CA ALA A 136 9.41 -2.36 1.56
C ALA A 136 9.57 -2.04 0.06
N VAL A 137 9.91 -0.80 -0.28
CA VAL A 137 10.19 -0.38 -1.68
C VAL A 137 11.36 -1.18 -2.25
N ALA A 138 12.43 -1.37 -1.48
CA ALA A 138 13.59 -2.15 -1.90
C ALA A 138 13.23 -3.62 -2.17
N ALA A 139 12.37 -4.23 -1.35
CA ALA A 139 11.90 -5.59 -1.55
C ALA A 139 11.07 -5.72 -2.84
N MET A 140 10.16 -4.79 -3.12
CA MET A 140 9.40 -4.78 -4.39
C MET A 140 10.31 -4.61 -5.62
N ALA A 141 11.35 -3.77 -5.50
CA ALA A 141 12.36 -3.62 -6.54
C ALA A 141 13.19 -4.91 -6.72
N ALA A 142 13.50 -5.62 -5.64
CA ALA A 142 14.23 -6.89 -5.68
C ALA A 142 13.42 -7.99 -6.39
N CYS A 143 12.11 -8.10 -6.12
CA CYS A 143 11.25 -9.00 -6.90
C CYS A 143 11.31 -8.62 -8.39
N GLY A 144 11.06 -7.36 -8.74
CA GLY A 144 10.99 -6.93 -10.14
C GLY A 144 12.26 -7.23 -10.94
N LYS A 145 13.45 -7.06 -10.34
CA LYS A 145 14.74 -7.40 -10.98
C LYS A 145 14.89 -8.88 -11.31
N GLY A 146 14.24 -9.77 -10.56
CA GLY A 146 14.31 -11.22 -10.76
C GLY A 146 13.29 -11.75 -11.78
N LEU A 147 12.31 -10.95 -12.20
CA LEU A 147 11.25 -11.37 -13.10
C LEU A 147 11.62 -11.15 -14.57
N ALA A 148 11.22 -12.08 -15.42
CA ALA A 148 11.33 -11.93 -16.87
C ALA A 148 10.26 -10.95 -17.39
N ALA A 149 10.64 -10.15 -18.39
CA ALA A 149 9.74 -9.19 -19.02
C ALA A 149 8.52 -9.85 -19.66
N GLY A 150 7.36 -9.22 -19.54
CA GLY A 150 6.11 -9.70 -20.13
C GLY A 150 5.47 -10.86 -19.38
N THR A 151 6.03 -11.26 -18.23
CA THR A 151 5.37 -12.26 -17.37
C THR A 151 4.21 -11.62 -16.62
N PRO A 152 3.13 -12.38 -16.32
CA PRO A 152 2.01 -11.83 -15.56
C PRO A 152 2.43 -11.24 -14.19
N LEU A 153 3.45 -11.82 -13.56
CA LEU A 153 3.91 -11.38 -12.25
C LEU A 153 4.72 -10.08 -12.33
N GLU A 154 5.37 -9.79 -13.46
CA GLU A 154 6.12 -8.54 -13.64
C GLU A 154 5.19 -7.32 -13.60
N ALA A 155 4.08 -7.36 -14.34
CA ALA A 155 3.09 -6.29 -14.33
C ALA A 155 2.42 -6.12 -12.96
N LEU A 156 2.10 -7.22 -12.26
CA LEU A 156 1.53 -7.17 -10.91
C LEU A 156 2.52 -6.56 -9.90
N ASN A 157 3.79 -6.97 -9.94
CA ASN A 157 4.82 -6.41 -9.09
C ASN A 157 5.09 -4.93 -9.37
N ALA A 158 5.04 -4.50 -10.64
CA ALA A 158 5.15 -3.08 -10.98
C ALA A 158 4.04 -2.26 -10.32
N ALA A 159 2.78 -2.70 -10.44
CA ALA A 159 1.64 -2.02 -9.81
C ALA A 159 1.74 -2.01 -8.27
N ASP A 160 2.19 -3.11 -7.67
CA ASP A 160 2.40 -3.18 -6.22
C ASP A 160 3.57 -2.31 -5.76
N LYS A 161 4.64 -2.19 -6.56
CA LYS A 161 5.74 -1.27 -6.30
C LYS A 161 5.26 0.19 -6.35
N ASP A 162 4.39 0.56 -7.29
CA ASP A 162 3.85 1.93 -7.36
C ASP A 162 3.00 2.24 -6.11
N ARG A 163 2.14 1.30 -5.69
CA ARG A 163 1.40 1.43 -4.41
C ARG A 163 2.35 1.59 -3.23
N THR A 164 3.41 0.78 -3.16
CA THR A 164 4.42 0.84 -2.11
C THR A 164 5.13 2.19 -2.07
N THR A 165 5.46 2.71 -3.26
CA THR A 165 6.08 4.03 -3.42
C THR A 165 5.15 5.13 -2.93
N VAL A 166 3.85 5.07 -3.25
CA VAL A 166 2.85 6.00 -2.71
C VAL A 166 2.79 5.96 -1.18
N VAL A 167 2.84 4.78 -0.56
CA VAL A 167 2.91 4.68 0.92
C VAL A 167 4.17 5.35 1.46
N TYR A 168 5.32 5.09 0.83
CA TYR A 168 6.59 5.71 1.19
C TYR A 168 6.52 7.24 1.08
N ASP A 169 6.07 7.77 -0.06
CA ASP A 169 6.01 9.21 -0.31
C ASP A 169 5.05 9.91 0.66
N LEU A 170 3.88 9.33 0.93
CA LEU A 170 2.97 9.82 1.98
C LEU A 170 3.65 9.86 3.35
N GLY A 171 4.44 8.82 3.67
CA GLY A 171 5.22 8.76 4.91
C GLY A 171 6.29 9.85 5.00
N THR A 172 6.98 10.16 3.89
CA THR A 172 8.01 11.21 3.88
C THR A 172 7.46 12.60 4.19
N LEU A 173 6.16 12.84 4.00
CA LEU A 173 5.50 14.07 4.42
C LEU A 173 5.40 14.22 5.95
N ILE A 174 5.60 13.13 6.70
CA ILE A 174 5.55 13.08 8.16
C ILE A 174 6.96 13.17 8.75
N PHE A 175 7.87 12.28 8.34
CA PHE A 175 9.18 12.09 8.97
C PHE A 175 10.37 12.52 8.08
N GLY A 176 10.12 13.09 6.90
CA GLY A 176 11.16 13.43 5.92
C GLY A 176 11.70 12.22 5.16
N ARG A 177 12.70 12.43 4.28
CA ARG A 177 13.39 11.32 3.60
C ARG A 177 14.49 10.75 4.50
N ALA A 178 14.64 9.43 4.51
CA ALA A 178 15.70 8.77 5.26
C ALA A 178 17.10 9.15 4.70
N PRO A 179 18.13 9.33 5.55
CA PRO A 179 19.50 9.57 5.09
C PRO A 179 19.97 8.44 4.17
N GLY A 180 20.40 8.78 2.95
CA GLY A 180 20.84 7.81 1.95
C GLY A 180 19.80 7.45 0.88
N SER A 181 18.63 8.12 0.84
CA SER A 181 17.73 8.06 -0.33
C SER A 181 18.33 8.85 -1.52
N MET A 182 19.42 8.33 -2.12
CA MET A 182 19.79 8.77 -3.46
C MET A 182 18.77 8.19 -4.43
N ASN A 183 18.15 9.06 -5.23
CA ASN A 183 17.30 8.68 -6.35
C ASN A 183 18.03 7.65 -7.23
N PRO A 184 17.33 6.66 -7.79
CA PRO A 184 17.88 5.91 -8.92
C PRO A 184 18.20 6.84 -10.11
#